data_AF-A0A2N9NI86-F1
#
_entry.id   AF-A0A2N9NI86-F1
#
_cell.length_a   1.000
_cell.length_b   1.000
_cell.length_c   1.000
_cell.angle_alpha   90.00
_cell.angle_beta   90.00
_cell.angle_gamma   90.00
#
_symmetry.space_group_name_H-M   'P 1'
#
loop_
_entity.id
_entity.type
_entity.pdbx_description
1 polymer ?
#
loop_
_entity_poly.entity_id
_entity_poly.type
_entity_poly.pdbx_seq_one_letter_code
_entity_poly.pdbx_strand_id
1 'polypeptide(L)'
;MKNIAFSFCSLFLVELLAGTAPETLAQPTNSPGAPAPAGIAAVTSSNSLPRPEFYMPGMQPKEAGIDLGEVGTCRKCHADTKNDLANDPYFSWEGGMMAQAARDPVFRAALAVANQDIAGVGEFCIRCHSPRAWLAGRSTAPDGSSLDREDLNGVSCVVCHRLVDPRSPAGQAMVKQAPPGIGNGMYVADPQIVERGPYVAAA
;
A
#
# COMPACT_ATOMS: atom_id res chain seq x y z
N MET A 1 22.09 58.75 19.41
CA MET A 1 23.33 58.16 18.87
C MET A 1 23.05 56.68 18.62
N LYS A 2 23.16 56.06 17.45
CA LYS A 2 23.49 56.42 16.06
C LYS A 2 22.80 55.33 15.19
N ASN A 3 22.04 55.73 14.17
CA ASN A 3 21.69 54.87 13.04
C ASN A 3 22.87 54.88 12.07
N ILE A 4 23.31 53.73 11.56
CA ILE A 4 24.19 53.66 10.39
C ILE A 4 23.71 52.53 9.48
N ALA A 5 23.18 52.94 8.34
CA ALA A 5 23.02 52.13 7.13
C ALA A 5 24.38 52.00 6.43
N PHE A 6 24.65 50.86 5.80
CA PHE A 6 25.71 50.76 4.79
C PHE A 6 25.16 50.18 3.50
N SER A 7 25.07 51.09 2.53
CA SER A 7 24.95 50.88 1.09
C SER A 7 26.31 50.46 0.55
N PHE A 8 26.39 49.39 -0.25
CA PHE A 8 27.44 49.24 -1.26
C PHE A 8 26.85 48.71 -2.56
N CYS A 9 27.10 49.50 -3.59
CA CYS A 9 26.69 49.36 -4.97
C CYS A 9 27.97 49.24 -5.81
N SER A 10 27.92 48.40 -6.86
CA SER A 10 28.80 48.40 -8.05
C SER A 10 30.23 47.87 -7.86
N LEU A 11 30.91 47.23 -8.82
CA LEU A 11 30.66 46.73 -10.18
C LEU A 11 31.99 46.02 -10.54
N PHE A 12 32.00 44.81 -11.10
CA PHE A 12 33.08 44.42 -12.03
C PHE A 12 32.57 43.38 -13.03
N LEU A 13 32.78 43.74 -14.29
CA LEU A 13 32.30 43.16 -15.54
C LEU A 13 33.48 42.39 -16.15
N VAL A 14 33.32 41.12 -16.53
CA VAL A 14 34.14 40.47 -17.57
C VAL A 14 33.26 39.49 -18.38
N GLU A 15 33.29 39.74 -19.69
CA GLU A 15 32.78 39.07 -20.89
C GLU A 15 33.05 37.55 -20.96
N LEU A 16 32.12 36.68 -21.40
CA LEU A 16 31.62 36.38 -22.76
C LEU A 16 32.19 35.03 -23.24
N LEU A 17 31.37 33.96 -23.13
CA LEU A 17 31.40 32.84 -24.08
C LEU A 17 29.96 32.52 -24.46
N ALA A 18 29.64 32.81 -25.71
CA ALA A 18 28.39 32.48 -26.35
C ALA A 18 28.25 30.95 -26.46
N GLY A 19 27.16 30.42 -25.90
CA GLY A 19 26.61 29.09 -26.14
C GLY A 19 25.12 29.24 -26.41
N THR A 20 24.66 28.68 -27.52
CA THR A 20 23.39 28.96 -28.21
C THR A 20 22.12 28.40 -27.53
N ALA A 21 21.16 29.30 -27.28
CA ALA A 21 19.70 29.19 -27.45
C ALA A 21 18.86 28.11 -26.70
N PRO A 22 17.53 28.35 -26.52
CA PRO A 22 16.79 27.98 -25.31
C PRO A 22 15.72 26.91 -25.53
N GLU A 23 15.33 26.20 -24.47
CA GLU A 23 13.98 25.67 -24.34
C GLU A 23 13.48 25.92 -22.91
N THR A 24 12.61 26.91 -22.79
CA THR A 24 11.83 27.17 -21.59
C THR A 24 10.83 26.04 -21.43
N LEU A 25 11.05 25.14 -20.48
CA LEU A 25 10.05 24.16 -20.07
C LEU A 25 8.90 24.91 -19.40
N ALA A 26 7.87 25.26 -20.17
CA ALA A 26 6.65 25.84 -19.64
C ALA A 26 5.95 24.79 -18.75
N GLN A 27 5.82 25.10 -17.46
CA GLN A 27 5.00 24.34 -16.53
C GLN A 27 3.52 24.48 -16.91
N PRO A 28 2.70 23.41 -16.86
CA PRO A 28 1.27 23.53 -17.04
C PRO A 28 0.68 24.27 -15.83
N THR A 29 0.23 25.51 -16.05
CA THR A 29 -0.54 26.26 -15.06
C THR A 29 -2.01 25.88 -15.21
N ASN A 30 -2.51 25.06 -14.29
CA ASN A 30 -3.94 24.76 -14.18
C ASN A 30 -4.65 25.98 -13.58
N SER A 31 -5.11 26.89 -14.44
CA SER A 31 -6.02 27.97 -14.03
C SER A 31 -7.48 27.49 -14.15
N PRO A 32 -8.34 27.75 -13.14
CA PRO A 32 -9.74 27.34 -13.17
C PRO A 32 -10.52 28.30 -14.07
N GLY A 33 -10.92 27.85 -15.26
CA GLY A 33 -11.77 28.68 -16.14
C GLY A 33 -11.87 28.32 -17.62
N ALA A 34 -11.24 27.25 -18.11
CA ALA A 34 -11.41 26.85 -19.51
C ALA A 34 -12.70 26.01 -19.71
N PRO A 35 -13.59 26.36 -20.65
CA PRO A 35 -14.78 25.56 -20.94
C PRO A 35 -14.38 24.21 -21.56
N ALA A 36 -14.97 23.12 -21.05
CA ALA A 36 -14.70 21.76 -21.53
C ALA A 36 -15.12 21.60 -23.00
N PRO A 37 -14.28 21.02 -23.88
CA PRO A 37 -14.71 20.71 -25.22
C PRO A 37 -15.75 19.58 -25.17
N ALA A 38 -16.87 19.83 -25.85
CA ALA A 38 -17.94 18.88 -26.02
C ALA A 38 -17.46 17.64 -26.80
N GLY A 39 -17.85 16.47 -26.32
CA GLY A 39 -17.85 15.24 -27.10
C GLY A 39 -16.55 14.46 -27.10
N ILE A 40 -16.30 13.72 -26.02
CA ILE A 40 -15.55 12.47 -26.11
C ILE A 40 -16.57 11.37 -25.88
N ALA A 41 -16.93 10.65 -26.94
CA ALA A 41 -17.73 9.45 -26.80
C ALA A 41 -17.01 8.51 -25.82
N ALA A 42 -17.68 8.12 -24.74
CA ALA A 42 -17.17 7.10 -23.84
C ALA A 42 -17.04 5.80 -24.63
N VAL A 43 -15.82 5.52 -25.10
CA VAL A 43 -15.47 4.21 -25.61
C VAL A 43 -15.53 3.28 -24.41
N THR A 44 -16.64 2.58 -24.23
CA THR A 44 -16.70 1.39 -23.38
C THR A 44 -15.94 0.28 -24.09
N SER A 45 -14.62 0.42 -24.14
CA SER A 45 -13.76 -0.69 -24.52
C SER A 45 -13.66 -1.58 -23.30
N SER A 46 -14.47 -2.64 -23.28
CA SER A 46 -14.20 -3.84 -22.50
C SER A 46 -13.02 -4.63 -23.10
N ASN A 47 -11.97 -3.94 -23.54
CA ASN A 47 -10.65 -4.53 -23.63
C ASN A 47 -10.09 -4.48 -22.22
N SER A 48 -10.20 -5.60 -21.51
CA SER A 48 -9.24 -5.96 -20.50
C SER A 48 -7.86 -5.89 -21.16
N LEU A 49 -7.22 -4.72 -21.11
CA LEU A 49 -5.77 -4.66 -21.27
C LEU A 49 -5.21 -5.75 -20.36
N PRO A 50 -4.22 -6.55 -20.80
CA PRO A 50 -3.61 -7.53 -19.92
C PRO A 50 -3.22 -6.77 -18.68
N ARG A 51 -3.81 -7.13 -17.53
CA ARG A 51 -3.36 -6.60 -16.26
C ARG A 51 -1.85 -6.82 -16.26
N PRO A 52 -1.03 -5.83 -15.90
CA PRO A 52 0.36 -6.08 -15.62
C PRO A 52 0.36 -7.13 -14.51
N GLU A 53 0.61 -8.39 -14.89
CA GLU A 53 0.69 -9.47 -13.92
C GLU A 53 2.02 -9.28 -13.20
N PHE A 54 1.95 -8.50 -12.13
CA PHE A 54 3.06 -8.36 -11.20
C PHE A 54 3.11 -9.63 -10.36
N TYR A 55 3.65 -10.69 -10.97
CA TYR A 55 3.73 -11.98 -10.34
C TYR A 55 4.89 -12.01 -9.36
N MET A 56 4.56 -12.01 -8.07
CA MET A 56 5.52 -12.21 -7.00
C MET A 56 5.32 -13.59 -6.36
N PRO A 57 6.41 -14.28 -6.00
CA PRO A 57 6.38 -15.49 -5.20
C PRO A 57 5.61 -15.33 -3.87
N GLY A 58 5.38 -16.46 -3.21
CA GLY A 58 4.55 -16.55 -2.02
C GLY A 58 3.10 -16.85 -2.39
N MET A 59 2.23 -16.71 -1.40
CA MET A 59 0.86 -17.20 -1.50
C MET A 59 0.00 -16.32 -2.42
N GLN A 60 -0.67 -16.98 -3.36
CA GLN A 60 -1.54 -16.34 -4.34
C GLN A 60 -3.00 -16.30 -3.88
N PRO A 61 -3.84 -15.44 -4.49
CA PRO A 61 -5.25 -15.37 -4.16
C PRO A 61 -5.94 -16.73 -4.26
N LYS A 62 -6.72 -17.08 -3.23
CA LYS A 62 -7.48 -18.34 -3.09
C LYS A 62 -6.61 -19.60 -3.07
N GLU A 63 -5.30 -19.48 -2.95
CA GLU A 63 -4.40 -20.62 -2.75
C GLU A 63 -4.59 -21.21 -1.35
N ALA A 64 -4.42 -22.53 -1.22
CA ALA A 64 -4.51 -23.28 0.03
C ALA A 64 -5.81 -23.08 0.84
N GLY A 65 -6.86 -22.48 0.25
CA GLY A 65 -8.13 -22.20 0.94
C GLY A 65 -7.99 -21.24 2.11
N ILE A 66 -7.02 -20.31 2.09
CA ILE A 66 -6.86 -19.36 3.19
C ILE A 66 -8.08 -18.49 3.36
N ASP A 67 -8.63 -18.54 4.57
CA ASP A 67 -9.60 -17.57 5.06
C ASP A 67 -9.07 -16.95 6.34
N LEU A 68 -8.81 -15.63 6.31
CA LEU A 68 -8.36 -14.89 7.48
C LEU A 68 -9.57 -14.31 8.20
N GLY A 69 -9.72 -14.71 9.48
CA GLY A 69 -10.85 -14.36 10.33
C GLY A 69 -10.93 -12.87 10.69
N GLU A 70 -12.00 -12.52 11.39
CA GLU A 70 -12.30 -11.14 11.76
C GLU A 70 -11.51 -10.66 12.97
N VAL A 71 -11.07 -9.40 12.95
CA VAL A 71 -10.46 -8.69 14.09
C VAL A 71 -11.35 -8.72 15.33
N GLY A 72 -12.67 -8.70 15.14
CA GLY A 72 -13.65 -8.76 16.23
C GLY A 72 -13.50 -9.99 17.12
N THR A 73 -12.95 -11.10 16.61
CA THR A 73 -12.65 -12.29 17.41
C THR A 73 -11.49 -12.03 18.37
N CYS A 74 -10.42 -11.38 17.88
CA CYS A 74 -9.26 -11.02 18.70
C CYS A 74 -9.65 -10.00 19.78
N ARG A 75 -10.45 -8.98 19.41
CA ARG A 75 -10.89 -7.90 20.31
C ARG A 75 -11.59 -8.42 21.57
N LYS A 76 -12.32 -9.53 21.49
CA LYS A 76 -13.06 -10.10 22.64
C LYS A 76 -12.18 -10.39 23.87
N CYS A 77 -10.91 -10.72 23.64
CA CYS A 77 -9.98 -11.08 24.71
C CYS A 77 -8.70 -10.24 24.73
N HIS A 78 -8.36 -9.59 23.61
CA HIS A 78 -7.12 -8.81 23.46
C HIS A 78 -7.35 -7.29 23.46
N ALA A 79 -8.52 -6.83 23.91
CA ALA A 79 -8.81 -5.43 24.22
C ALA A 79 -9.01 -5.23 25.73
N ASP A 80 -8.85 -3.99 26.19
CA ASP A 80 -9.00 -3.57 27.59
C ASP A 80 -8.19 -4.45 28.56
N THR A 81 -6.99 -4.85 28.13
CA THR A 81 -6.08 -5.68 28.92
C THR A 81 -5.60 -4.93 30.17
N LYS A 82 -5.18 -5.68 31.19
CA LYS A 82 -4.64 -5.10 32.43
C LYS A 82 -3.21 -4.59 32.30
N ASN A 83 -2.59 -4.84 31.15
CA ASN A 83 -1.34 -4.22 30.77
C ASN A 83 -1.70 -2.77 30.41
N ASP A 84 -0.85 -1.80 30.71
CA ASP A 84 -1.13 -0.39 30.37
C ASP A 84 -1.62 -0.20 28.91
N LEU A 85 -2.24 0.94 28.59
CA LEU A 85 -2.81 1.20 27.25
C LEU A 85 -1.79 1.02 26.11
N ALA A 86 -0.51 1.25 26.36
CA ALA A 86 0.54 1.07 25.35
C ALA A 86 0.82 -0.42 25.05
N ASN A 87 0.56 -1.30 26.01
CA ASN A 87 0.73 -2.74 25.90
C ASN A 87 -0.59 -3.49 25.60
N ASP A 88 -1.70 -2.78 25.43
CA ASP A 88 -2.95 -3.36 24.96
C ASP A 88 -2.87 -3.69 23.46
N PRO A 89 -2.94 -4.98 23.06
CA PRO A 89 -2.71 -5.36 21.67
C PRO A 89 -3.74 -4.78 20.70
N TYR A 90 -5.01 -4.70 21.09
CA TYR A 90 -6.06 -4.19 20.22
C TYR A 90 -5.97 -2.67 20.09
N PHE A 91 -5.84 -1.94 21.20
CA PHE A 91 -5.77 -0.48 21.20
C PHE A 91 -4.54 0.04 20.46
N SER A 92 -3.37 -0.57 20.69
CA SER A 92 -2.13 -0.20 20.01
C SER A 92 -2.19 -0.47 18.50
N TRP A 93 -2.82 -1.56 18.08
CA TRP A 93 -3.04 -1.88 16.67
C TRP A 93 -4.04 -0.93 16.02
N GLU A 94 -5.21 -0.69 16.65
CA GLU A 94 -6.31 0.12 16.12
C GLU A 94 -5.85 1.54 15.76
N GLY A 95 -5.06 2.17 16.65
CA GLY A 95 -4.50 3.51 16.43
C GLY A 95 -3.30 3.54 15.49
N GLY A 96 -2.72 2.39 15.13
CA GLY A 96 -1.51 2.27 14.34
C GLY A 96 -1.75 2.25 12.83
N MET A 97 -0.70 2.52 12.05
CA MET A 97 -0.77 2.54 10.57
C MET A 97 -1.23 1.20 9.98
N MET A 98 -0.96 0.08 10.66
CA MET A 98 -1.34 -1.25 10.17
C MET A 98 -2.87 -1.42 10.08
N ALA A 99 -3.61 -0.97 11.09
CA ALA A 99 -5.08 -0.99 11.09
C ALA A 99 -5.69 0.00 10.09
N GLN A 100 -4.93 1.04 9.72
CA GLN A 100 -5.37 2.07 8.77
C GLN A 100 -4.98 1.77 7.32
N ALA A 101 -4.14 0.76 7.08
CA ALA A 101 -3.40 0.59 5.82
C ALA A 101 -4.29 0.55 4.57
N ALA A 102 -5.50 0.01 4.67
CA ALA A 102 -6.46 -0.06 3.55
C ALA A 102 -7.41 1.15 3.46
N ARG A 103 -7.62 1.90 4.55
CA ARG A 103 -8.62 3.00 4.61
C ARG A 103 -8.01 4.39 4.65
N ASP A 104 -6.69 4.49 4.79
CA ASP A 104 -5.95 5.74 4.76
C ASP A 104 -6.24 6.54 3.46
N PRO A 105 -6.73 7.79 3.55
CA PRO A 105 -7.00 8.62 2.37
C PRO A 105 -5.75 8.90 1.53
N VAL A 106 -4.55 8.96 2.14
CA VAL A 106 -3.29 9.13 1.41
C VAL A 106 -3.01 7.88 0.56
N PHE A 107 -3.19 6.69 1.13
CA PHE A 107 -3.11 5.44 0.38
C PHE A 107 -4.14 5.39 -0.76
N ARG A 108 -5.39 5.79 -0.52
CA ARG A 108 -6.44 5.76 -1.56
C ARG A 108 -6.16 6.72 -2.71
N ALA A 109 -5.65 7.91 -2.42
CA ALA A 109 -5.21 8.85 -3.45
C ALA A 109 -4.04 8.28 -4.27
N ALA A 110 -3.03 7.71 -3.60
CA ALA A 110 -1.89 7.09 -4.27
C ALA A 110 -2.30 5.89 -5.13
N LEU A 111 -3.23 5.04 -4.64
CA LEU A 111 -3.78 3.91 -5.38
C LEU A 111 -4.52 4.36 -6.65
N ALA A 112 -5.27 5.46 -6.56
CA ALA A 112 -5.97 6.02 -7.71
C ALA A 112 -4.99 6.54 -8.77
N VAL A 113 -3.95 7.29 -8.37
CA VAL A 113 -2.91 7.77 -9.30
C VAL A 113 -2.13 6.61 -9.91
N ALA A 114 -1.72 5.62 -9.10
CA ALA A 114 -0.98 4.46 -9.60
C ALA A 114 -1.76 3.69 -10.67
N ASN A 115 -3.08 3.51 -10.49
CA ASN A 115 -3.94 2.88 -11.49
C ASN A 115 -4.14 3.73 -12.76
N GLN A 116 -3.93 5.05 -12.70
CA GLN A 116 -3.90 5.92 -13.88
C GLN A 116 -2.59 5.78 -14.65
N ASP A 117 -1.48 5.65 -13.93
CA ASP A 117 -0.14 5.46 -14.52
C ASP A 117 -0.01 4.08 -15.17
N ILE A 118 -0.47 3.04 -14.46
CA ILE A 118 -0.44 1.66 -14.92
C ILE A 118 -1.75 0.98 -14.54
N ALA A 119 -2.61 0.75 -15.55
CA ALA A 119 -3.90 0.10 -15.36
C ALA A 119 -3.75 -1.24 -14.63
N GLY A 120 -4.39 -1.41 -13.48
CA GLY A 120 -4.39 -2.66 -12.72
C GLY A 120 -3.27 -2.81 -11.69
N VAL A 121 -2.29 -1.90 -11.63
CA VAL A 121 -1.17 -2.00 -10.67
C VAL A 121 -1.64 -1.95 -9.22
N GLY A 122 -2.83 -1.40 -8.94
CA GLY A 122 -3.32 -1.28 -7.57
C GLY A 122 -3.55 -2.62 -6.86
N GLU A 123 -3.72 -3.72 -7.60
CA GLU A 123 -3.79 -5.08 -7.02
C GLU A 123 -2.47 -5.45 -6.28
N PHE A 124 -1.32 -5.00 -6.80
CA PHE A 124 -0.03 -5.14 -6.11
C PHE A 124 0.00 -4.35 -4.78
N CYS A 125 -0.57 -3.15 -4.75
CA CYS A 125 -0.64 -2.35 -3.53
C CYS A 125 -1.54 -3.01 -2.47
N ILE A 126 -2.70 -3.54 -2.91
CA ILE A 126 -3.66 -4.23 -2.05
C ILE A 126 -3.02 -5.47 -1.38
N ARG A 127 -2.08 -6.16 -2.05
CA ARG A 127 -1.36 -7.29 -1.46
C ARG A 127 -0.72 -6.97 -0.10
N CYS A 128 -0.20 -5.76 0.08
CA CYS A 128 0.43 -5.32 1.32
C CYS A 128 -0.53 -4.53 2.22
N HIS A 129 -1.41 -3.72 1.63
CA HIS A 129 -2.29 -2.81 2.38
C HIS A 129 -3.59 -3.46 2.85
N SER A 130 -4.05 -4.55 2.21
CA SER A 130 -5.14 -5.40 2.67
C SER A 130 -4.85 -6.87 2.34
N PRO A 131 -3.92 -7.53 3.07
CA PRO A 131 -3.48 -8.89 2.77
C PRO A 131 -4.60 -9.93 2.81
N ARG A 132 -5.61 -9.71 3.68
CA ARG A 132 -6.83 -10.53 3.74
C ARG A 132 -7.59 -10.49 2.42
N ALA A 133 -7.76 -9.30 1.82
CA ALA A 133 -8.43 -9.16 0.54
C ALA A 133 -7.67 -9.82 -0.60
N TRP A 134 -6.33 -9.71 -0.59
CA TRP A 134 -5.47 -10.40 -1.54
C TRP A 134 -5.67 -11.91 -1.46
N LEU A 135 -5.52 -12.50 -0.28
CA LEU A 135 -5.65 -13.95 -0.08
C LEU A 135 -7.06 -14.44 -0.40
N ALA A 136 -8.11 -13.65 -0.14
CA ALA A 136 -9.48 -13.99 -0.49
C ALA A 136 -9.83 -13.77 -1.98
N GLY A 137 -8.93 -13.14 -2.76
CA GLY A 137 -9.15 -12.79 -4.18
C GLY A 137 -10.11 -11.64 -4.43
N ARG A 138 -10.30 -10.77 -3.44
CA ARG A 138 -11.02 -9.49 -3.57
C ARG A 138 -10.12 -8.36 -4.08
N SER A 139 -8.81 -8.55 -4.18
CA SER A 139 -7.85 -7.61 -4.77
C SER A 139 -7.99 -7.40 -6.28
N THR A 140 -8.79 -8.25 -6.95
CA THR A 140 -8.96 -8.21 -8.41
C THR A 140 -9.65 -6.94 -8.92
N ALA A 141 -10.28 -6.16 -8.05
CA ALA A 141 -10.61 -4.76 -8.33
C ALA A 141 -9.46 -3.89 -7.80
N PRO A 142 -8.58 -3.38 -8.69
CA PRO A 142 -7.30 -2.78 -8.30
C PRO A 142 -7.46 -1.39 -7.65
N ASP A 143 -8.63 -0.77 -7.74
CA ASP A 143 -9.00 0.45 -7.00
C ASP A 143 -9.45 0.15 -5.55
N GLY A 144 -9.58 -1.14 -5.21
CA GLY A 144 -10.05 -1.62 -3.92
C GLY A 144 -11.57 -1.48 -3.74
N SER A 145 -12.36 -1.36 -4.80
CA SER A 145 -13.83 -1.25 -4.73
C SER A 145 -14.50 -2.55 -4.25
N SER A 146 -13.81 -3.69 -4.38
CA SER A 146 -14.29 -5.01 -3.95
C SER A 146 -13.90 -5.37 -2.50
N LEU A 147 -13.22 -4.47 -1.78
CA LEU A 147 -12.86 -4.67 -0.38
C LEU A 147 -14.11 -4.63 0.49
N ASP A 148 -14.27 -5.63 1.37
CA ASP A 148 -15.33 -5.61 2.36
C ASP A 148 -14.96 -4.81 3.61
N ARG A 149 -15.88 -4.69 4.56
CA ARG A 149 -15.66 -3.91 5.78
C ARG A 149 -14.49 -4.40 6.63
N GLU A 150 -14.22 -5.71 6.61
CA GLU A 150 -13.15 -6.31 7.40
C GLU A 150 -11.80 -6.17 6.69
N ASP A 151 -11.78 -6.15 5.36
CA ASP A 151 -10.59 -5.82 4.56
C ASP A 151 -10.08 -4.40 4.81
N LEU A 152 -10.97 -3.48 5.19
CA LEU A 152 -10.62 -2.10 5.56
C LEU A 152 -9.84 -1.99 6.88
N ASN A 153 -9.76 -3.07 7.66
CA ASN A 153 -8.87 -3.16 8.83
C ASN A 153 -7.39 -3.33 8.44
N GLY A 154 -7.08 -3.33 7.13
CA GLY A 154 -5.71 -3.30 6.62
C GLY A 154 -4.91 -4.55 6.97
N VAL A 155 -3.76 -4.37 7.61
CA VAL A 155 -2.94 -5.47 8.12
C VAL A 155 -3.42 -5.84 9.52
N SER A 156 -4.38 -6.76 9.57
CA SER A 156 -5.04 -7.20 10.80
C SER A 156 -4.21 -8.19 11.63
N CYS A 157 -4.68 -8.48 12.85
CA CYS A 157 -4.03 -9.41 13.78
C CYS A 157 -3.74 -10.78 13.13
N VAL A 158 -4.77 -11.36 12.50
CA VAL A 158 -4.68 -12.68 11.87
C VAL A 158 -3.72 -12.72 10.69
N VAL A 159 -3.43 -11.59 10.04
CA VAL A 159 -2.40 -11.55 9.00
C VAL A 159 -1.06 -11.90 9.62
N CYS A 160 -0.58 -11.10 10.58
CA CYS A 160 0.72 -11.30 11.20
C CYS A 160 0.81 -12.63 11.96
N HIS A 161 -0.23 -12.95 12.74
CA HIS A 161 -0.23 -14.14 13.60
C HIS A 161 -0.41 -15.46 12.83
N ARG A 162 -0.83 -15.44 11.57
CA ARG A 162 -0.90 -16.64 10.72
C ARG A 162 0.19 -16.68 9.66
N LEU A 163 1.09 -15.71 9.59
CA LEU A 163 2.26 -15.86 8.71
C LEU A 163 3.15 -16.99 9.23
N VAL A 164 3.63 -17.81 8.30
CA VAL A 164 4.64 -18.83 8.55
C VAL A 164 5.94 -18.40 7.88
N ASP A 165 7.08 -18.91 8.38
CA ASP A 165 8.35 -18.67 7.73
C ASP A 165 8.33 -19.23 6.29
N PRO A 166 8.37 -18.37 5.25
CA PRO A 166 8.31 -18.80 3.86
C PRO A 166 9.55 -19.61 3.44
N ARG A 167 10.63 -19.58 4.24
CA ARG A 167 11.86 -20.33 3.99
C ARG A 167 11.89 -21.69 4.68
N SER A 168 10.98 -21.94 5.62
CA SER A 168 10.86 -23.25 6.25
C SER A 168 10.35 -24.30 5.25
N PRO A 169 10.72 -25.59 5.38
CA PRO A 169 10.17 -26.64 4.51
C PRO A 169 8.64 -26.69 4.51
N ALA A 170 8.02 -26.45 5.67
CA ALA A 170 6.57 -26.37 5.81
C ALA A 170 5.98 -25.20 5.01
N GLY A 171 6.55 -24.00 5.12
CA GLY A 171 6.10 -22.83 4.38
C GLY A 171 6.29 -22.97 2.87
N GLN A 172 7.42 -23.53 2.43
CA GLN A 172 7.67 -23.78 1.00
C GLN A 172 6.68 -24.78 0.40
N ALA A 173 6.23 -25.77 1.19
CA ALA A 173 5.24 -26.75 0.75
C ALA A 173 3.81 -26.19 0.61
N MET A 174 3.53 -25.01 1.19
CA MET A 174 2.20 -24.38 1.15
C MET A 174 1.97 -23.49 -0.08
N VAL A 175 3.00 -23.24 -0.90
CA VAL A 175 2.91 -22.35 -2.07
C VAL A 175 3.49 -22.98 -3.31
N LYS A 176 2.91 -22.64 -4.47
CA LYS A 176 3.44 -23.07 -5.78
C LYS A 176 4.83 -22.49 -6.07
N GLN A 177 5.10 -21.26 -5.61
CA GLN A 177 6.40 -20.62 -5.78
C GLN A 177 6.87 -20.02 -4.46
N ALA A 178 7.92 -20.61 -3.90
CA ALA A 178 8.51 -20.15 -2.65
C ALA A 178 9.12 -18.74 -2.77
N PRO A 179 8.90 -17.86 -1.78
CA PRO A 179 9.61 -16.59 -1.68
C PRO A 179 11.14 -16.78 -1.64
N PRO A 180 11.92 -16.06 -2.46
CA PRO A 180 13.38 -16.12 -2.43
C PRO A 180 13.96 -15.49 -1.15
N GLY A 181 13.15 -14.74 -0.41
CA GLY A 181 13.51 -14.09 0.85
C GLY A 181 12.27 -13.57 1.57
N ILE A 182 12.50 -13.00 2.75
CA ILE A 182 11.46 -12.38 3.57
C ILE A 182 11.29 -10.92 3.13
N GLY A 183 10.07 -10.48 2.87
CA GLY A 183 9.75 -9.10 2.52
C GLY A 183 8.88 -8.95 1.26
N ASN A 184 8.68 -7.71 0.82
CA ASN A 184 7.96 -7.33 -0.41
C ASN A 184 6.55 -7.93 -0.55
N GLY A 185 5.88 -8.22 0.57
CA GLY A 185 4.58 -8.90 0.56
C GLY A 185 4.61 -10.35 0.06
N MET A 186 5.78 -10.97 -0.10
CA MET A 186 5.93 -12.39 -0.47
C MET A 186 5.71 -13.30 0.74
N TYR A 187 4.53 -13.22 1.35
CA TYR A 187 4.19 -13.97 2.56
C TYR A 187 3.56 -15.34 2.25
N VAL A 188 3.62 -16.22 3.24
CA VAL A 188 2.91 -17.50 3.29
C VAL A 188 2.08 -17.49 4.57
N ALA A 189 0.79 -17.82 4.45
CA ALA A 189 -0.12 -17.87 5.59
C ALA A 189 -0.52 -19.32 5.89
N ASP A 190 -0.72 -19.63 7.17
CA ASP A 190 -1.13 -20.95 7.64
C ASP A 190 -2.62 -21.20 7.33
N PRO A 191 -2.98 -22.25 6.56
CA PRO A 191 -4.38 -22.61 6.31
C PRO A 191 -5.10 -23.23 7.51
N GLN A 192 -4.37 -23.72 8.52
CA GLN A 192 -4.92 -24.48 9.65
C GLN A 192 -5.52 -23.60 10.75
N ILE A 193 -5.60 -22.27 10.55
CA ILE A 193 -6.14 -21.31 11.53
C ILE A 193 -5.39 -21.42 12.86
N VAL A 194 -4.06 -21.50 12.78
CA VAL A 194 -3.17 -21.47 13.95
C VAL A 194 -2.56 -20.09 14.08
N GLU A 195 -3.04 -19.31 15.05
CA GLU A 195 -2.47 -18.02 15.41
C GLU A 195 -1.25 -18.19 16.34
N ARG A 196 -0.09 -17.72 15.90
CA ARG A 196 1.18 -17.81 16.63
C ARG A 196 1.41 -16.53 17.42
N GLY A 197 1.69 -16.65 18.70
CA GLY A 197 2.05 -15.50 19.54
C GLY A 197 3.38 -14.85 19.11
N PRO A 198 3.66 -13.61 19.54
CA PRO A 198 4.91 -12.90 19.24
C PRO A 198 6.12 -13.47 19.99
N TYR A 199 5.88 -14.35 20.98
CA TYR A 199 6.92 -15.00 21.76
C TYR A 199 7.13 -16.43 21.26
N VAL A 200 8.38 -16.88 21.25
CA VAL A 200 8.86 -18.18 20.74
C VAL A 200 8.33 -19.43 21.47
N ALA A 201 7.23 -19.32 22.22
CA ALA A 201 6.63 -20.41 22.98
C ALA A 201 5.10 -20.46 22.79
N ALA A 202 4.70 -20.89 21.61
CA ALA A 202 3.46 -21.65 21.42
C ALA A 202 3.80 -22.72 20.38
N ALA A 203 4.48 -23.76 20.88
CA ALA A 203 4.83 -24.96 20.12
C ALA A 203 3.60 -25.82 19.87
#